data_AF-W4RHR0-F1
#
_entry.id   AF-W4RHR0-F1
#
_cell.length_a   1.000
_cell.length_b   1.000
_cell.length_c   1.000
_cell.angle_alpha   90.00
_cell.angle_beta   90.00
_cell.angle_gamma   90.00
#
_symmetry.space_group_name_H-M   'P 1'
#
loop_
_entity.id
_entity.type
_entity.pdbx_description
1 polymer ?
#
loop_
_entity_poly.entity_id
_entity_poly.type
_entity_poly.pdbx_seq_one_letter_code
_entity_poly.pdbx_strand_id
1 'polypeptide(L)'
;MSKDGKNQELNENSKNQQLDQFKSGHDGKAMTTNQGLRVSEDEHSLKAGDRGPTLMEDFHFREKMTHFDHERIPERVVHARGFAAHGYFQVYEPMAEYTKAGFLQDPGKKTPVFVRFSTVAGSRGSGDTVRDVRGFSTKFYTEEGNYDLVGNNIPVFFIQDAIKFPDLIHAVKPEPHNEIPQAQSAHDTFWDFIANNTESAHMIMWHISDRAILAASE
;
A
#
# COMPACT_ATOMS: atom_id res chain seq x y z
N MET A 1 -34.50 -10.83 -6.61
CA MET A 1 -33.20 -11.09 -5.95
C MET A 1 -33.05 -12.60 -5.83
N SER A 2 -32.35 -13.23 -6.78
CA SER A 2 -32.14 -14.68 -6.74
C SER A 2 -31.22 -15.03 -5.57
N LYS A 3 -31.69 -15.93 -4.69
CA LYS A 3 -30.92 -16.56 -3.63
C LYS A 3 -30.11 -17.73 -4.21
N ASP A 4 -29.24 -17.45 -5.18
CA ASP A 4 -28.25 -18.44 -5.67
C ASP A 4 -26.87 -18.10 -5.08
N GLY A 5 -26.81 -18.06 -3.76
CA GLY A 5 -25.54 -18.05 -3.04
C GLY A 5 -24.95 -19.46 -3.08
N LYS A 6 -24.33 -19.82 -4.21
CA LYS A 6 -23.34 -20.90 -4.18
C LYS A 6 -22.30 -20.49 -3.14
N ASN A 7 -22.25 -21.19 -2.01
CA ASN A 7 -21.13 -21.15 -1.08
C ASN A 7 -19.89 -21.53 -1.89
N GLN A 8 -19.23 -20.55 -2.49
CA GLN A 8 -17.91 -20.76 -3.06
C GLN A 8 -16.97 -20.93 -1.88
N GLU A 9 -16.58 -22.17 -1.66
CA GLU A 9 -15.52 -22.55 -0.72
C GLU A 9 -14.29 -21.69 -1.02
N LEU A 10 -13.78 -20.98 -0.01
CA LEU A 10 -12.61 -20.13 -0.18
C LEU A 10 -11.37 -21.02 -0.42
N ASN A 11 -10.64 -20.70 -1.48
CA ASN A 11 -9.37 -21.31 -1.83
C ASN A 11 -8.36 -20.21 -2.17
N GLU A 12 -7.10 -20.57 -2.43
CA GLU A 12 -5.99 -19.66 -2.71
C GLU A 12 -6.26 -18.62 -3.82
N ASN A 13 -7.15 -18.95 -4.77
CA ASN A 13 -7.46 -18.12 -5.92
C ASN A 13 -8.77 -17.35 -5.79
N SER A 14 -9.59 -17.60 -4.77
CA SER A 14 -10.91 -16.96 -4.62
C SER A 14 -10.82 -15.43 -4.67
N LYS A 15 -9.77 -14.83 -4.09
CA LYS A 15 -9.58 -13.38 -4.17
C LYS A 15 -9.25 -12.90 -5.57
N ASN A 16 -8.40 -13.63 -6.30
CA ASN A 16 -8.04 -13.28 -7.69
C ASN A 16 -9.26 -13.42 -8.62
N GLN A 17 -10.04 -14.48 -8.46
CA GLN A 17 -11.29 -14.69 -9.20
C GLN A 17 -12.31 -13.59 -8.91
N GLN A 18 -12.44 -13.16 -7.65
CA GLN A 18 -13.29 -12.01 -7.30
C GLN A 18 -12.81 -10.72 -8.00
N LEU A 19 -11.50 -10.56 -8.19
CA LEU A 19 -10.93 -9.37 -8.85
C LEU A 19 -11.04 -9.41 -10.38
N ASP A 20 -11.23 -10.60 -10.98
CA ASP A 20 -11.33 -10.73 -12.44
C ASP A 20 -12.47 -9.92 -13.05
N GLN A 21 -13.57 -9.71 -12.32
CA GLN A 21 -14.69 -8.86 -12.77
C GLN A 21 -14.32 -7.38 -12.95
N PHE A 22 -13.21 -6.94 -12.35
CA PHE A 22 -12.72 -5.55 -12.43
C PHE A 22 -11.51 -5.41 -13.36
N LYS A 23 -11.02 -6.50 -13.96
CA LYS A 23 -9.95 -6.44 -14.96
C LYS A 23 -10.51 -5.95 -16.28
N SER A 24 -9.83 -4.98 -16.89
CA SER A 24 -10.11 -4.50 -18.24
C SER A 24 -9.08 -5.06 -19.22
N GLY A 25 -9.54 -5.74 -20.27
CA GLY A 25 -8.73 -6.12 -21.43
C GLY A 25 -8.95 -5.15 -22.59
N HIS A 26 -7.88 -4.85 -23.34
CA HIS A 26 -7.89 -3.86 -24.43
C HIS A 26 -7.79 -4.48 -25.84
N ASP A 27 -7.51 -5.78 -25.94
CA ASP A 27 -7.28 -6.46 -27.22
C ASP A 27 -8.49 -6.36 -28.16
N GLY A 28 -8.25 -5.82 -29.36
CA GLY A 28 -9.27 -5.66 -30.39
C GLY A 28 -10.37 -4.63 -30.08
N LYS A 29 -10.21 -3.82 -29.02
CA LYS A 29 -11.19 -2.78 -28.65
C LYS A 29 -10.81 -1.43 -29.23
N ALA A 30 -11.82 -0.66 -29.64
CA ALA A 30 -11.63 0.73 -30.04
C ALA A 30 -11.28 1.60 -28.82
N MET A 31 -10.50 2.65 -29.03
CA MET A 31 -10.33 3.70 -28.03
C MET A 31 -11.66 4.44 -27.85
N THR A 32 -12.06 4.64 -26.60
CA THR A 32 -13.29 5.36 -26.25
C THR A 32 -13.04 6.37 -25.15
N THR A 33 -13.93 7.34 -25.03
CA THR A 33 -14.11 8.13 -23.81
C THR A 33 -14.59 7.24 -22.66
N ASN A 34 -14.58 7.77 -21.44
CA ASN A 34 -15.12 7.09 -20.25
C ASN A 34 -16.63 6.84 -20.34
N GLN A 35 -17.33 7.59 -21.21
CA GLN A 35 -18.76 7.38 -21.51
C GLN A 35 -19.00 6.38 -22.66
N GLY A 36 -17.94 5.78 -23.22
CA GLY A 36 -18.03 4.77 -24.27
C GLY A 36 -18.15 5.31 -25.70
N LEU A 37 -17.91 6.61 -25.93
CA LEU A 37 -17.90 7.19 -27.27
C LEU A 37 -16.58 6.88 -27.96
N ARG A 38 -16.61 6.39 -29.20
CA ARG A 38 -15.40 6.10 -29.98
C ARG A 38 -14.61 7.38 -30.26
N VAL A 39 -13.30 7.31 -30.05
CA VAL A 39 -12.36 8.40 -30.33
C VAL A 39 -11.73 8.15 -31.70
N SER A 40 -11.82 9.12 -32.62
CA SER A 40 -11.23 9.04 -33.96
C SER A 40 -9.83 9.67 -34.05
N GLU A 41 -9.51 10.58 -33.13
CA GLU A 41 -8.29 11.39 -33.10
C GLU A 41 -7.86 11.57 -31.63
N ASP A 42 -6.61 11.22 -31.31
CA ASP A 42 -6.05 11.29 -29.95
C ASP A 42 -4.70 12.05 -29.87
N GLU A 43 -4.17 12.49 -31.02
CA GLU A 43 -2.92 13.25 -31.11
C GLU A 43 -3.16 14.77 -31.18
N HIS A 44 -4.36 15.18 -31.58
CA HIS A 44 -4.69 16.59 -31.83
C HIS A 44 -5.96 17.04 -31.10
N SER A 45 -5.88 18.20 -30.45
CA SER A 45 -7.07 18.89 -29.93
C SER A 45 -7.89 19.51 -31.05
N LEU A 46 -9.20 19.65 -30.82
CA LEU A 46 -10.10 20.41 -31.69
C LEU A 46 -9.75 21.91 -31.61
N LYS A 47 -9.49 22.52 -32.76
CA LYS A 47 -9.06 23.92 -32.90
C LYS A 47 -9.93 24.68 -33.91
N ALA A 48 -9.96 26.01 -33.79
CA ALA A 48 -10.51 26.89 -34.83
C ALA A 48 -9.55 27.00 -36.04
N GLY A 49 -9.51 25.94 -36.86
CA GLY A 49 -8.55 25.77 -37.96
C GLY A 49 -7.22 25.15 -37.50
N ASP A 50 -6.42 24.66 -38.44
CA ASP A 50 -5.25 23.81 -38.16
C ASP A 50 -4.20 24.45 -37.22
N ARG A 51 -4.06 25.77 -37.29
CA ARG A 51 -3.14 26.59 -36.46
C ARG A 51 -3.88 27.58 -35.56
N GLY A 52 -5.16 27.34 -35.30
CA GLY A 52 -5.99 28.19 -34.43
C GLY A 52 -5.95 27.77 -32.96
N PRO A 53 -6.66 28.52 -32.09
CA PRO A 53 -6.81 28.17 -30.68
C PRO A 53 -7.69 26.93 -30.48
N THR A 54 -7.46 26.20 -29.38
CA THR A 54 -8.29 25.06 -28.94
C THR A 54 -9.69 25.50 -28.55
N LEU A 55 -10.70 24.70 -28.89
CA LEU A 55 -12.11 24.98 -28.60
C LEU A 55 -12.55 24.32 -27.28
N MET A 56 -13.37 25.03 -26.49
CA MET A 56 -13.93 24.52 -25.24
C MET A 56 -14.92 23.36 -25.43
N GLU A 57 -15.51 23.23 -26.61
CA GLU A 57 -16.41 22.12 -26.95
C GLU A 57 -15.70 20.78 -27.13
N ASP A 58 -14.36 20.75 -27.11
CA ASP A 58 -13.56 19.53 -27.11
C ASP A 58 -13.72 18.75 -25.79
N PHE A 59 -14.75 17.90 -25.74
CA PHE A 59 -15.04 17.10 -24.56
C PHE A 59 -14.06 15.93 -24.37
N HIS A 60 -13.48 15.40 -25.45
CA HIS A 60 -12.47 14.34 -25.36
C HIS A 60 -11.20 14.84 -24.68
N PHE A 61 -10.67 15.99 -25.15
CA PHE A 61 -9.52 16.64 -24.53
C PHE A 61 -9.77 16.95 -23.05
N ARG A 62 -10.92 17.56 -22.73
CA ARG A 62 -11.24 17.92 -21.34
C ARG A 62 -11.40 16.70 -20.45
N GLU A 63 -12.05 15.64 -20.92
CA GLU A 63 -12.22 14.41 -20.14
C GLU A 63 -10.86 13.77 -19.82
N LYS A 64 -10.00 13.62 -20.84
CA LYS A 64 -8.65 13.05 -20.70
C LYS A 64 -7.78 13.86 -19.74
N MET A 65 -7.75 15.17 -19.91
CA MET A 65 -7.01 16.07 -19.02
C MET A 65 -7.56 16.08 -17.59
N THR A 66 -8.88 16.10 -17.44
CA THR A 66 -9.51 16.09 -16.11
C THR A 66 -9.16 14.82 -15.35
N HIS A 67 -9.18 13.65 -16.02
CA HIS A 67 -8.78 12.41 -15.36
C HIS A 67 -7.30 12.43 -14.95
N PHE A 68 -6.41 12.91 -15.84
CA PHE A 68 -4.98 13.06 -15.56
C PHE A 68 -4.70 13.98 -14.36
N ASP A 69 -5.32 15.16 -14.35
CA ASP A 69 -5.13 16.17 -13.30
C ASP A 69 -5.54 15.67 -11.91
N HIS A 70 -6.39 14.64 -11.84
CA HIS A 70 -6.92 14.06 -10.60
C HIS A 70 -6.37 12.65 -10.30
N GLU A 71 -5.31 12.20 -10.97
CA GLU A 71 -4.72 10.87 -10.73
C GLU A 71 -4.12 10.71 -9.32
N ARG A 72 -3.62 11.82 -8.73
CA ARG A 72 -2.88 11.76 -7.46
C ARG A 72 -3.85 11.76 -6.29
N ILE A 73 -3.88 10.64 -5.57
CA ILE A 73 -4.44 10.57 -4.22
C ILE A 73 -3.35 10.81 -3.16
N PRO A 74 -3.71 11.28 -1.94
CA PRO A 74 -2.78 11.39 -0.84
C PRO A 74 -2.04 10.06 -0.60
N GLU A 75 -0.74 10.14 -0.33
CA GLU A 75 0.00 8.98 0.14
C GLU A 75 -0.35 8.67 1.59
N ARG A 76 0.08 7.50 2.07
CA ARG A 76 -0.02 7.18 3.50
C ARG A 76 0.91 8.12 4.28
N VAL A 77 0.46 8.59 5.46
CA VAL A 77 1.26 9.47 6.33
C VAL A 77 2.61 8.84 6.69
N VAL A 78 2.58 7.55 7.01
CA VAL A 78 3.74 6.67 7.22
C VAL A 78 3.60 5.46 6.32
N HIS A 79 4.71 4.76 6.04
CA HIS A 79 4.70 3.60 5.16
C HIS A 79 4.22 3.91 3.73
N ALA A 80 4.53 5.11 3.24
CA ALA A 80 4.14 5.56 1.90
C ALA A 80 4.82 4.73 0.80
N ARG A 81 6.14 4.54 0.89
CA ARG A 81 6.92 3.68 0.00
C ARG A 81 6.69 2.20 0.34
N GLY A 82 6.21 1.43 -0.62
CA GLY A 82 5.98 0.00 -0.42
C GLY A 82 5.52 -0.72 -1.68
N PHE A 83 5.65 -2.04 -1.66
CA PHE A 83 5.25 -2.95 -2.73
C PHE A 83 4.39 -4.08 -2.13
N ALA A 84 3.64 -4.77 -2.97
CA ALA A 84 2.68 -5.75 -2.50
C ALA A 84 2.55 -6.95 -3.45
N ALA A 85 2.14 -8.08 -2.89
CA ALA A 85 1.94 -9.32 -3.62
C ALA A 85 0.71 -10.08 -3.10
N HIS A 86 0.07 -10.83 -4.00
CA HIS A 86 -0.95 -11.81 -3.65
C HIS A 86 -0.31 -13.15 -3.29
N GLY A 87 -0.99 -13.92 -2.44
CA GLY A 87 -0.59 -15.28 -2.08
C GLY A 87 -1.71 -15.99 -1.32
N TYR A 88 -1.34 -17.04 -0.58
CA TYR A 88 -2.23 -17.71 0.35
C TYR A 88 -1.52 -18.08 1.65
N PHE A 89 -2.31 -18.27 2.70
CA PHE A 89 -1.90 -18.80 3.99
C PHE A 89 -2.57 -20.16 4.22
N GLN A 90 -1.85 -21.07 4.86
CA GLN A 90 -2.32 -22.39 5.25
C GLN A 90 -1.76 -22.72 6.63
N VAL A 91 -2.63 -23.05 7.57
CA VAL A 91 -2.22 -23.46 8.92
C VAL A 91 -1.65 -24.88 8.86
N TYR A 92 -0.63 -25.19 9.67
CA TYR A 92 -0.05 -26.53 9.68
C TYR A 92 -0.95 -27.57 10.38
N GLU A 93 -1.53 -27.18 11.52
CA GLU A 93 -2.38 -28.02 12.37
C GLU A 93 -3.55 -27.17 12.90
N PRO A 94 -4.70 -27.76 13.27
CA PRO A 94 -5.80 -27.02 13.89
C PRO A 94 -5.38 -26.32 15.17
N MET A 95 -5.66 -25.02 15.30
CA MET A 95 -5.37 -24.22 16.49
C MET A 95 -6.57 -24.13 17.45
N ALA A 96 -7.46 -25.13 17.42
CA ALA A 96 -8.74 -25.14 18.13
C ALA A 96 -8.61 -25.03 19.66
N GLU A 97 -7.48 -25.46 20.22
CA GLU A 97 -7.16 -25.29 21.65
C GLU A 97 -7.03 -23.81 22.05
N TYR A 98 -6.52 -22.97 21.15
CA TYR A 98 -6.14 -21.58 21.44
C TYR A 98 -7.12 -20.56 20.88
N THR A 99 -7.82 -20.88 19.79
CA THR A 99 -8.66 -19.91 19.08
C THR A 99 -9.78 -20.57 18.30
N LYS A 100 -10.88 -19.83 18.13
CA LYS A 100 -12.01 -20.20 17.27
C LYS A 100 -11.94 -19.60 15.86
N ALA A 101 -10.87 -18.88 15.52
CA ALA A 101 -10.77 -18.18 14.23
C ALA A 101 -10.76 -19.18 13.06
N GLY A 102 -11.73 -19.08 12.15
CA GLY A 102 -11.98 -20.09 11.11
C GLY A 102 -10.80 -20.39 10.18
N PHE A 103 -9.94 -19.40 9.89
CA PHE A 103 -8.77 -19.57 9.01
C PHE A 103 -7.60 -20.33 9.67
N LEU A 104 -7.70 -20.67 10.96
CA LEU A 104 -6.70 -21.40 11.75
C LEU A 104 -7.17 -22.79 12.18
N GLN A 105 -8.31 -23.27 11.68
CA GLN A 105 -8.93 -24.53 12.14
C GLN A 105 -8.63 -25.73 11.25
N ASP A 106 -8.42 -25.53 9.95
CA ASP A 106 -8.31 -26.62 8.97
C ASP A 106 -7.01 -26.50 8.15
N PRO A 107 -6.06 -27.45 8.30
CA PRO A 107 -4.85 -27.50 7.50
C PRO A 107 -5.09 -27.72 6.00
N GLY A 108 -6.25 -28.23 5.59
CA GLY A 108 -6.62 -28.36 4.17
C GLY A 108 -6.97 -27.03 3.50
N LYS A 109 -7.26 -25.99 4.30
CA LYS A 109 -7.78 -24.72 3.83
C LYS A 109 -6.69 -23.72 3.47
N LYS A 110 -6.80 -23.15 2.28
CA LYS A 110 -5.92 -22.07 1.79
C LYS A 110 -6.66 -20.75 1.81
N THR A 111 -6.29 -19.88 2.74
CA THR A 111 -6.86 -18.54 2.90
C THR A 111 -6.12 -17.56 1.99
N PRO A 112 -6.76 -16.88 1.03
CA PRO A 112 -6.10 -15.86 0.23
C PRO A 112 -5.53 -14.76 1.11
N VAL A 113 -4.36 -14.25 0.72
CA VAL A 113 -3.75 -13.10 1.36
C VAL A 113 -3.29 -12.06 0.34
N PHE A 114 -3.23 -10.81 0.81
CA PHE A 114 -2.51 -9.73 0.15
C PHE A 114 -1.54 -9.11 1.14
N VAL A 115 -0.25 -9.17 0.80
CA VAL A 115 0.83 -8.68 1.65
C VAL A 115 1.37 -7.38 1.08
N ARG A 116 1.53 -6.36 1.93
CA ARG A 116 2.23 -5.13 1.59
C ARG A 116 3.44 -4.95 2.50
N PHE A 117 4.61 -4.84 1.86
CA PHE A 117 5.87 -4.46 2.48
C PHE A 117 6.11 -2.96 2.29
N SER A 118 6.80 -2.33 3.23
CA SER A 118 7.04 -0.88 3.18
C SER A 118 8.23 -0.46 4.04
N THR A 119 8.84 0.69 3.72
CA THR A 119 9.62 1.47 4.69
C THR A 119 8.65 2.27 5.59
N VAL A 120 9.12 3.22 6.42
CA VAL A 120 8.26 4.02 7.32
C VAL A 120 8.33 5.51 7.00
N ALA A 121 9.53 6.08 7.09
CA ALA A 121 9.72 7.54 7.11
C ALA A 121 9.57 8.16 5.71
N GLY A 122 10.05 7.46 4.68
CA GLY A 122 10.10 7.96 3.32
C GLY A 122 8.72 8.21 2.68
N SER A 123 8.64 9.25 1.85
CA SER A 123 7.50 9.45 0.93
C SER A 123 7.47 8.41 -0.19
N ARG A 124 6.38 8.34 -0.98
CA ARG A 124 6.17 7.24 -1.96
C ARG A 124 7.29 7.03 -2.99
N GLY A 125 8.10 8.06 -3.24
CA GLY A 125 9.23 8.06 -4.17
C GLY A 125 10.62 7.85 -3.53
N SER A 126 10.70 7.54 -2.23
CA SER A 126 11.98 7.30 -1.55
C SER A 126 12.66 5.99 -1.98
N GLY A 127 13.94 5.83 -1.64
CA GLY A 127 14.69 4.58 -1.88
C GLY A 127 14.21 3.41 -1.01
N ASP A 128 14.43 2.17 -1.48
CA ASP A 128 13.99 0.94 -0.82
C ASP A 128 14.99 0.41 0.23
N THR A 129 16.29 0.55 -0.04
CA THR A 129 17.39 0.01 0.77
C THR A 129 17.90 0.99 1.84
N VAL A 130 17.06 1.95 2.24
CA VAL A 130 17.36 2.91 3.31
C VAL A 130 17.45 2.21 4.67
N ARG A 131 18.16 2.80 5.64
CA ARG A 131 18.09 2.35 7.03
C ARG A 131 16.76 2.77 7.63
N ASP A 132 15.85 1.82 7.81
CA ASP A 132 14.50 2.09 8.31
C ASP A 132 13.87 0.82 8.92
N VAL A 133 12.80 0.99 9.67
CA VAL A 133 11.89 -0.13 9.99
C VAL A 133 11.20 -0.58 8.71
N ARG A 134 10.87 -1.87 8.60
CA ARG A 134 10.07 -2.39 7.50
C ARG A 134 8.70 -2.81 7.99
N GLY A 135 7.66 -2.21 7.43
CA GLY A 135 6.28 -2.65 7.63
C GLY A 135 6.00 -3.94 6.86
N PHE A 136 5.34 -4.89 7.51
CA PHE A 136 4.88 -6.16 6.95
C PHE A 136 3.39 -6.29 7.31
N SER A 137 2.53 -5.87 6.40
CA SER A 137 1.07 -5.93 6.58
C SER A 137 0.48 -7.05 5.74
N THR A 138 -0.20 -8.00 6.39
CA THR A 138 -0.87 -9.13 5.73
C THR A 138 -2.37 -9.04 5.94
N LYS A 139 -3.12 -8.90 4.85
CA LYS A 139 -4.58 -9.00 4.85
C LYS A 139 -4.99 -10.43 4.53
N PHE A 140 -5.72 -11.06 5.43
CA PHE A 140 -6.31 -12.38 5.28
C PHE A 140 -7.78 -12.24 4.87
N TYR A 141 -8.13 -12.81 3.73
CA TYR A 141 -9.52 -12.85 3.25
C TYR A 141 -10.19 -14.11 3.80
N THR A 142 -10.67 -14.06 5.05
CA THR A 142 -11.28 -15.22 5.73
C THR A 142 -12.78 -15.29 5.46
N GLU A 143 -13.39 -16.46 5.72
CA GLU A 143 -14.85 -16.66 5.61
C GLU A 143 -15.64 -15.89 6.66
N GLU A 144 -14.99 -15.55 7.78
CA GLU A 144 -15.61 -14.90 8.95
C GLU A 144 -15.29 -13.39 9.00
N GLY A 145 -14.77 -12.84 7.89
CA GLY A 145 -14.37 -11.44 7.77
C GLY A 145 -12.89 -11.28 7.48
N ASN A 146 -12.51 -10.10 6.98
CA ASN A 146 -11.11 -9.82 6.71
C ASN A 146 -10.36 -9.60 8.03
N TYR A 147 -9.22 -10.23 8.18
CA TYR A 147 -8.30 -10.01 9.29
C TYR A 147 -7.01 -9.37 8.79
N ASP A 148 -6.56 -8.29 9.43
CA ASP A 148 -5.35 -7.58 9.06
C ASP A 148 -4.30 -7.76 10.16
N LEU A 149 -3.22 -8.48 9.85
CA LEU A 149 -2.03 -8.55 10.68
C LEU A 149 -1.05 -7.47 10.22
N VAL A 150 -1.03 -6.34 10.92
CA VAL A 150 -0.20 -5.17 10.61
C VAL A 150 1.00 -5.13 11.55
N GLY A 151 2.13 -5.65 11.07
CA GLY A 151 3.36 -5.76 11.85
C GLY A 151 4.55 -5.03 11.23
N ASN A 152 5.69 -5.14 11.91
CA ASN A 152 7.00 -4.72 11.43
C ASN A 152 7.97 -5.91 11.40
N ASN A 153 9.14 -5.72 10.79
CA ASN A 153 10.24 -6.68 10.81
C ASN A 153 11.02 -6.73 12.13
N ILE A 154 10.66 -5.91 13.12
CA ILE A 154 11.32 -5.76 14.41
C ILE A 154 10.29 -6.06 15.53
N PRO A 155 10.65 -6.82 16.58
CA PRO A 155 9.69 -7.33 17.57
C PRO A 155 9.22 -6.30 18.61
N VAL A 156 9.71 -5.07 18.55
CA VAL A 156 9.37 -3.97 19.46
C VAL A 156 9.12 -2.69 18.69
N PHE A 157 8.60 -1.67 19.38
CA PHE A 157 8.36 -0.34 18.80
C PHE A 157 9.06 0.75 19.61
N PHE A 158 9.17 1.96 19.06
CA PHE A 158 9.93 3.07 19.67
C PHE A 158 9.29 3.64 20.93
N ILE A 159 7.96 3.57 21.03
CA ILE A 159 7.17 4.24 22.06
C ILE A 159 6.22 3.26 22.74
N GLN A 160 5.82 3.60 23.98
CA GLN A 160 4.92 2.76 24.78
C GLN A 160 3.45 3.15 24.60
N ASP A 161 3.16 4.45 24.45
CA ASP A 161 1.80 4.99 24.31
C ASP A 161 1.60 5.64 22.93
N ALA A 162 0.44 5.37 22.32
CA ALA A 162 0.08 5.88 21.00
C ALA A 162 -0.03 7.41 20.93
N ILE A 163 -0.25 8.10 22.07
CA ILE A 163 -0.32 9.57 22.09
C ILE A 163 0.98 10.22 21.61
N LYS A 164 2.13 9.54 21.77
CA LYS A 164 3.46 10.02 21.33
C LYS A 164 3.76 9.70 19.86
N PHE A 165 2.86 9.01 19.17
CA PHE A 165 3.08 8.62 17.78
C PHE A 165 3.30 9.82 16.85
N PRO A 166 2.50 10.90 16.91
CA PRO A 166 2.76 12.09 16.12
C PRO A 166 4.13 12.73 16.41
N ASP A 167 4.54 12.76 17.69
CA ASP A 167 5.84 13.33 18.10
C ASP A 167 7.01 12.54 17.50
N LEU A 168 6.97 11.20 17.61
CA LEU A 168 7.97 10.31 17.00
C LEU A 168 8.01 10.48 15.47
N ILE A 169 6.84 10.49 14.82
CA ILE A 169 6.77 10.57 13.36
C ILE A 169 7.24 11.94 12.86
N HIS A 170 6.88 13.04 13.53
CA HIS A 170 7.42 14.35 13.21
C HIS A 170 8.93 14.43 13.44
N ALA A 171 9.46 13.76 14.47
CA ALA A 171 10.88 13.74 14.77
C ALA A 171 11.71 12.98 13.72
N VAL A 172 11.21 11.86 13.18
CA VAL A 172 11.92 11.04 12.17
C VAL A 172 11.64 11.46 10.71
N LYS A 173 10.57 12.22 10.47
CA LYS A 173 10.27 12.76 9.14
C LYS A 173 11.24 13.90 8.80
N PRO A 174 11.35 14.26 7.51
CA PRO A 174 12.14 15.41 7.10
C PRO A 174 11.70 16.67 7.87
N GLU A 175 12.67 17.51 8.25
CA GLU A 175 12.41 18.64 9.14
C GLU A 175 11.48 19.67 8.46
N PRO A 176 10.52 20.25 9.20
CA PRO A 176 9.38 20.95 8.59
C PRO A 176 9.76 22.25 7.87
N HIS A 177 10.94 22.80 8.13
CA HIS A 177 11.38 24.07 7.57
C HIS A 177 12.02 23.93 6.18
N ASN A 178 12.49 22.73 5.81
CA ASN A 178 13.20 22.48 4.55
C ASN A 178 12.90 21.12 3.90
N GLU A 179 12.12 20.25 4.54
CA GLU A 179 11.81 18.88 4.10
C GLU A 179 13.06 18.01 3.87
N ILE A 180 14.08 18.18 4.72
CA ILE A 180 15.34 17.40 4.67
C ILE A 180 15.59 16.72 6.02
N PRO A 181 16.14 15.49 6.05
CA PRO A 181 16.47 14.61 4.92
C PRO A 181 15.34 13.65 4.53
N GLN A 182 15.32 13.19 3.28
CA GLN A 182 14.36 12.18 2.81
C GLN A 182 14.76 10.77 3.25
N ALA A 183 13.84 10.07 3.92
CA ALA A 183 13.96 8.65 4.29
C ALA A 183 15.23 8.30 5.08
N GLN A 184 15.67 9.20 5.95
CA GLN A 184 16.85 9.01 6.79
C GLN A 184 16.54 9.51 8.20
N SER A 185 16.89 8.73 9.21
CA SER A 185 16.81 9.16 10.62
C SER A 185 18.12 9.84 11.09
N ALA A 186 19.00 10.20 10.15
CA ALA A 186 20.33 10.75 10.43
C ALA A 186 20.28 12.29 10.44
N HIS A 187 19.46 12.85 11.32
CA HIS A 187 19.31 14.29 11.53
C HIS A 187 18.89 14.61 12.97
N ASP A 188 18.98 15.89 13.32
CA ASP A 188 18.94 16.37 14.70
C ASP A 188 17.62 16.07 15.41
N THR A 189 16.46 16.34 14.78
CA THR A 189 15.17 16.16 15.46
C THR A 189 14.89 14.72 15.85
N PHE A 190 15.32 13.74 15.05
CA PHE A 190 15.16 12.33 15.40
C PHE A 190 15.98 11.97 16.63
N TRP A 191 17.27 12.34 16.63
CA TRP A 191 18.16 12.01 17.73
C TRP A 191 17.84 12.79 19.01
N ASP A 192 17.31 14.01 18.89
CA ASP A 192 16.78 14.76 20.02
C ASP A 192 15.58 14.03 20.67
N PHE A 193 14.64 13.53 19.86
CA PHE A 193 13.54 12.70 20.38
C PHE A 193 14.08 11.46 21.09
N ILE A 194 15.01 10.72 20.47
CA ILE A 194 15.57 9.49 21.05
C ILE A 194 16.32 9.78 22.35
N ALA A 195 17.10 10.86 22.42
CA ALA A 195 17.85 11.24 23.62
C ALA A 195 16.93 11.59 24.81
N ASN A 196 15.78 12.22 24.54
CA ASN A 196 14.82 12.62 25.56
C ASN A 196 13.77 11.54 25.90
N ASN A 197 13.77 10.40 25.21
CA ASN A 197 12.78 9.33 25.38
C ASN A 197 13.46 7.97 25.57
N THR A 198 13.84 7.66 26.81
CA THR A 198 14.58 6.43 27.15
C THR A 198 13.84 5.12 26.82
N GLU A 199 12.50 5.15 26.70
CA GLU A 199 11.70 4.00 26.24
C GLU A 199 12.09 3.51 24.83
N SER A 200 12.64 4.40 23.99
CA SER A 200 13.11 4.07 22.64
C SER A 200 14.44 3.33 22.63
N ALA A 201 15.13 3.20 23.77
CA ALA A 201 16.47 2.61 23.86
C ALA A 201 16.55 1.18 23.32
N HIS A 202 15.49 0.36 23.47
CA HIS A 202 15.51 -0.98 22.89
C HIS A 202 15.37 -0.93 21.37
N MET A 203 14.40 -0.15 20.87
CA MET A 203 14.12 -0.07 19.43
C MET A 203 15.27 0.55 18.64
N ILE A 204 15.96 1.56 19.19
CA ILE A 204 17.07 2.19 18.48
C ILE A 204 18.22 1.20 18.21
N MET A 205 18.45 0.23 19.11
CA MET A 205 19.46 -0.83 18.90
C MET A 205 19.13 -1.69 17.68
N TRP A 206 17.84 -1.99 17.45
CA TRP A 206 17.41 -2.69 16.24
C TRP A 206 17.59 -1.81 15.00
N HIS A 207 17.20 -0.54 15.08
CA HIS A 207 17.25 0.42 13.96
C HIS A 207 18.68 0.69 13.46
N ILE A 208 19.67 0.75 14.36
CA ILE A 208 21.08 0.94 13.98
C ILE A 208 21.80 -0.37 13.60
N SER A 209 21.19 -1.53 13.84
CA SER A 209 21.72 -2.84 13.40
C SER A 209 21.42 -3.11 11.91
N ASP A 210 21.98 -4.20 11.37
CA ASP A 210 21.73 -4.60 9.98
C ASP A 210 20.27 -5.04 9.72
N ARG A 211 19.46 -5.24 10.77
CA ARG A 211 18.03 -5.54 10.64
C ARG A 211 17.25 -4.43 9.93
N ALA A 212 17.75 -3.20 9.93
CA ALA A 212 17.12 -2.05 9.29
C ALA A 212 17.59 -1.80 7.84
N ILE A 213 18.55 -2.59 7.34
CA ILE A 213 19.09 -2.53 5.97
C ILE A 213 19.04 -3.92 5.33
N LEU A 214 17.83 -4.41 5.06
CA LEU A 214 17.62 -5.76 4.55
C LEU A 214 18.24 -5.94 3.16
N ALA A 215 19.08 -6.96 3.02
CA ALA A 215 19.34 -7.62 1.75
C ALA A 215 18.34 -8.77 1.60
N ALA A 216 17.69 -8.89 0.45
CA ALA A 216 17.05 -10.14 0.10
C ALA A 216 18.17 -11.14 -0.20
N SER A 217 18.36 -12.15 0.65
CA SER A 217 19.20 -13.30 0.31
C SER A 217 18.47 -14.14 -0.73
N GLU A 218 19.11 -14.37 -1.88
CA GLU A 218 18.70 -15.38 -2.87
C GLU A 218 18.77 -16.80 -2.28
#